data_AF-A0A5K0ZRB6-F1
#
_entry.id   AF-A0A5K0ZRB6-F1
#
_cell.length_a   1.000
_cell.length_b   1.000
_cell.length_c   1.000
_cell.angle_alpha   90.00
_cell.angle_beta   90.00
_cell.angle_gamma   90.00
#
_symmetry.space_group_name_H-M   'P 1'
#
loop_
_entity.id
_entity.type
_entity.pdbx_description
1 polymer ?
#
loop_
_entity_poly.entity_id
_entity_poly.type
_entity_poly.pdbx_seq_one_letter_code
_entity_poly.pdbx_strand_id
1 'polypeptide(L)' 'EWWHKDVEVIESQANSLGVPPSLSDAHTINGKPGPLFPCSEK' A
#
# COMPACT_ATOMS: atom_id res chain seq x y z
N GLU A 1 5.78 -3.67 0.50
CA GLU A 1 4.49 -3.03 0.85
C GLU A 1 3.57 -3.05 -0.36
N TRP A 2 2.27 -2.84 -0.15
CA TRP A 2 1.23 -2.84 -1.18
C TRP A 2 0.06 -1.92 -0.78
N TRP A 3 -0.54 -1.26 -1.77
CA TRP A 3 -1.69 -0.36 -1.62
C TRP A 3 -2.80 -0.72 -2.61
N HIS A 4 -4.05 -0.64 -2.18
CA HIS A 4 -5.24 -0.75 -3.04
C HIS A 4 -5.41 0.48 -3.93
N LYS A 5 -4.99 1.64 -3.43
CA LYS A 5 -5.02 2.91 -4.15
C LYS A 5 -3.77 3.10 -4.99
N ASP A 6 -3.91 3.93 -6.01
CA ASP A 6 -2.77 4.38 -6.81
C ASP A 6 -1.74 5.10 -5.93
N VAL A 7 -0.48 4.65 -6.04
CA VAL A 7 0.62 5.14 -5.21
C VAL A 7 1.00 6.59 -5.56
N GLU A 8 0.91 7.00 -6.83
CA GLU A 8 1.20 8.38 -7.25
C GLU A 8 0.15 9.36 -6.70
N VAL A 9 -1.10 8.90 -6.60
CA VAL A 9 -2.17 9.69 -5.96
C VAL A 9 -1.90 9.86 -4.46
N ILE A 10 -1.51 8.79 -3.77
CA ILE A 10 -1.17 8.85 -2.34
C ILE A 10 0.02 9.80 -2.12
N GLU A 11 1.07 9.67 -2.93
CA GLU A 11 2.28 10.48 -2.83
C GLU A 11 1.99 11.97 -3.09
N SER A 12 1.30 12.28 -4.17
CA SER A 12 0.96 13.67 -4.52
C SER A 12 0.09 14.35 -3.46
N GLN A 13 -0.86 13.62 -2.87
CA GLN A 13 -1.67 14.13 -1.76
C GLN A 13 -0.83 14.43 -0.51
N ALA A 14 0.05 13.49 -0.13
CA ALA A 14 0.93 13.64 1.02
C ALA A 14 1.85 14.87 0.86
N ASN A 15 2.45 15.01 -0.32
CA ASN A 15 3.29 16.15 -0.68
C ASN A 15 2.52 17.47 -0.63
N SER A 16 1.29 17.51 -1.16
CA SER A 16 0.45 18.71 -1.14
C SER A 16 0.03 19.13 0.26
N LEU A 17 -0.13 18.19 1.20
CA LEU A 17 -0.53 18.46 2.57
C LEU A 17 0.66 18.67 3.52
N GLY A 18 1.89 18.36 3.06
CA GLY A 18 3.09 18.39 3.90
C GLY A 18 3.08 17.35 5.02
N VAL A 19 2.39 16.23 4.82
CA VAL A 19 2.26 15.14 5.79
C VAL A 19 2.82 13.83 5.22
N PRO A 20 3.11 12.83 6.06
CA PRO A 20 3.49 11.51 5.56
C PRO A 20 2.39 10.85 4.72
N PRO A 21 2.76 10.00 3.74
CA PRO A 21 1.81 9.15 3.00
C PRO A 21 0.96 8.27 3.91
N SER A 22 -0.23 7.90 3.43
CA SER A 22 -1.08 6.93 4.13
C SER A 22 -0.39 5.56 4.22
N LEU A 23 -0.61 4.86 5.33
CA LEU A 23 -0.10 3.51 5.57
C LEU A 23 -0.48 2.55 4.43
N SER A 24 0.40 1.58 4.17
CA SER A 24 0.14 0.50 3.23
C SER A 24 -1.00 -0.40 3.69
N ASP A 25 -1.75 -0.93 2.73
CA ASP A 25 -2.80 -1.91 2.99
C ASP A 25 -2.20 -3.26 3.43
N ALA A 26 -0.99 -3.58 2.95
CA ALA A 26 -0.27 -4.77 3.36
C ALA A 26 1.25 -4.66 3.24
N HIS A 27 1.97 -5.28 4.17
CA HIS A 27 3.38 -5.59 3.97
C HIS A 27 3.53 -6.81 3.07
N THR A 28 4.59 -6.85 2.27
CA THR A 28 4.80 -7.93 1.30
C THR A 28 6.19 -8.54 1.44
N ILE A 29 6.28 -9.85 1.21
CA ILE A 29 7.53 -10.58 1.04
C ILE A 29 7.57 -11.07 -0.40
N ASN A 30 8.57 -10.61 -1.18
CA ASN A 30 8.69 -10.89 -2.62
C ASN A 30 7.40 -10.59 -3.42
N GLY A 31 6.74 -9.47 -3.11
CA GLY A 31 5.52 -9.03 -3.79
C GLY A 31 4.24 -9.71 -3.33
N LYS A 32 4.28 -10.57 -2.30
CA LYS A 32 3.09 -11.27 -1.77
C LYS A 32 2.76 -10.82 -0.34
N PRO A 33 1.51 -10.45 -0.04
CA PRO A 33 1.13 -9.99 1.30
C PRO A 33 1.05 -11.09 2.37
N GLY A 34 0.97 -12.36 1.95
CA GLY A 34 0.88 -13.51 2.84
C GLY A 34 -0.55 -14.00 3.04
N PRO A 35 -0.74 -15.17 3.68
CA PRO A 35 -2.01 -15.91 3.66
C PRO A 35 -3.15 -15.26 4.46
N LEU A 36 -2.84 -14.29 5.33
CA LEU A 36 -3.86 -13.60 6.14
C LEU A 36 -4.58 -12.47 5.37
N PHE A 37 -4.13 -12.16 4.15
CA PHE A 37 -4.74 -11.14 3.30
C PHE A 37 -5.70 -11.77 2.29
N PRO A 38 -6.86 -11.15 2.00
CA PRO A 38 -7.83 -11.65 1.03
C PRO A 38 -7.18 -11.95 -0.32
N CYS A 39 -7.60 -13.04 -0.97
CA CYS A 39 -7.13 -13.45 -2.30
C CYS A 39 -5.60 -13.65 -2.42
N SER A 40 -4.89 -13.82 -1.31
CA SER A 40 -3.44 -14.06 -1.29
C SER A 40 -3.07 -15.55 -1.34
N GLU A 41 -4.06 -16.43 -1.19
CA GLU A 41 -3.96 -17.86 -1.44
C GLU A 41 -4.30 -18.19 -2.90
N LYS A 42 -3.71 -19.25 -3.44
CA LYS A 42 -3.80 -19.63 -4.86
C LYS A 42 -4.94 -20.62 -5.10
#